data_AF-B7VD47-F1
#
_entry.id   AF-B7VD47-F1
#
_cell.length_a   1.000
_cell.length_b   1.000
_cell.length_c   1.000
_cell.angle_alpha   90.00
_cell.angle_beta   90.00
_cell.angle_gamma   90.00
#
_symmetry.space_group_name_H-M   'P 1'
#
loop_
_entity.id
_entity.type
_entity.pdbx_description
1 polymer ?
#
loop_
_entity_poly.entity_id
_entity_poly.type
_entity_poly.pdbx_seq_one_letter_code
_entity_poly.pdbx_strand_id
1 'polypeptide(L)'
;MSAASAPWLIAVGAVCIAAAWLYTGGSKPYGYIGLGEAAVFVFFGLVAVLGTQYTQALRVDRVGLALAVAMGALSSAVLVANNLRDTPTDRESGKITLAVRLGDTRTRLLYQALLITALMLTLVLMLATPWCAVGLVALPLAVRAVRPVRGGLGGKDLIPVLRDTGLTMLVWAVAVALALALG
;
A
#
# COMPACT_ATOMS: atom_id res chain seq x y z
N MET A 1 -23.67 8.96 -13.82
CA MET A 1 -24.67 8.15 -13.09
C MET A 1 -24.92 8.80 -11.74
N SER A 2 -26.19 9.09 -11.42
CA SER A 2 -26.55 9.77 -10.17
C SER A 2 -26.38 8.84 -8.97
N ALA A 3 -25.97 9.38 -7.82
CA ALA A 3 -25.73 8.66 -6.55
C ALA A 3 -26.92 7.77 -6.09
N ALA A 4 -28.11 8.00 -6.63
CA ALA A 4 -29.32 7.23 -6.35
C ALA A 4 -29.37 5.82 -6.99
N SER A 5 -28.48 5.49 -7.94
CA SER A 5 -28.54 4.21 -8.69
C SER A 5 -27.81 3.03 -8.03
N ALA A 6 -27.04 3.27 -6.96
CA ALA A 6 -26.30 2.24 -6.23
C ALA A 6 -26.17 2.58 -4.73
N PRO A 7 -27.27 2.49 -3.96
CA PRO A 7 -27.30 2.89 -2.54
C PRO A 7 -26.32 2.11 -1.66
N TRP A 8 -25.92 0.92 -2.07
CA TRP A 8 -24.89 0.15 -1.37
C TRP A 8 -23.49 0.81 -1.45
N LEU A 9 -23.19 1.61 -2.48
CA LEU A 9 -21.95 2.40 -2.55
C LEU A 9 -21.93 3.52 -1.50
N ILE A 10 -23.10 4.05 -1.14
CA ILE A 10 -23.22 5.02 -0.03
C ILE A 10 -22.89 4.32 1.29
N ALA A 11 -23.37 3.09 1.48
CA ALA A 11 -23.01 2.29 2.65
C ALA A 11 -21.50 1.97 2.70
N VAL A 12 -20.89 1.59 1.57
CA VAL A 12 -19.43 1.40 1.47
C VAL A 12 -18.68 2.69 1.80
N GLY A 13 -19.11 3.83 1.26
CA GLY A 13 -18.54 5.15 1.58
C GLY A 13 -18.64 5.49 3.06
N ALA A 14 -19.79 5.22 3.69
CA ALA A 14 -19.98 5.42 5.12
C ALA A 14 -19.06 4.52 5.96
N VAL A 15 -18.89 3.25 5.56
CA VAL A 15 -17.93 2.32 6.20
C VAL A 15 -16.49 2.82 6.05
N CYS A 16 -16.11 3.36 4.89
CA CYS A 16 -14.79 3.96 4.70
C CYS A 16 -14.55 5.16 5.63
N ILE A 17 -15.54 6.05 5.78
CA ILE A 17 -15.46 7.19 6.69
C ILE A 17 -15.35 6.71 8.14
N ALA A 18 -16.18 5.76 8.55
CA ALA A 18 -16.12 5.18 9.89
C ALA A 18 -14.77 4.50 10.15
N ALA A 19 -14.24 3.76 9.18
CA ALA A 19 -12.94 3.11 9.30
C ALA A 19 -11.77 4.13 9.36
N ALA A 20 -11.84 5.21 8.58
CA ALA A 20 -10.88 6.30 8.66
C ALA A 20 -10.94 7.01 10.02
N TRP A 21 -12.14 7.22 10.57
CA TRP A 21 -12.32 7.79 11.90
C TRP A 21 -11.77 6.87 13.00
N LEU A 22 -11.96 5.55 12.90
CA LEU A 22 -11.43 4.57 13.85
C LEU A 22 -9.92 4.28 13.65
N TYR A 23 -9.32 4.75 12.55
CA TYR A 23 -7.89 4.62 12.28
C TYR A 23 -7.06 5.58 13.14
N THR A 24 -7.52 6.83 13.33
CA THR A 24 -6.85 7.85 14.14
C THR A 24 -7.62 8.27 15.40
N GLY A 25 -8.95 8.13 15.42
CA GLY A 25 -9.84 8.58 16.49
C GLY A 25 -10.40 7.46 17.36
N GLY A 26 -10.85 7.82 18.57
CA GLY A 26 -11.39 6.90 19.57
C GLY A 26 -10.38 6.53 20.68
N SER A 27 -10.85 5.79 21.69
CA SER A 27 -10.04 5.43 22.87
C SER A 27 -8.98 4.35 22.60
N LYS A 28 -9.10 3.60 21.50
CA LYS A 28 -8.12 2.59 21.02
C LYS A 28 -8.13 2.51 19.48
N PRO A 29 -7.49 3.45 18.75
CA PRO A 29 -7.50 3.44 17.30
C PRO A 29 -6.76 2.20 16.78
N TYR A 30 -7.28 1.55 15.73
CA TYR A 30 -6.72 0.27 15.28
C TYR A 30 -5.27 0.38 14.76
N GLY A 31 -4.85 1.57 14.33
CA GLY A 31 -3.45 1.87 14.00
C GLY A 31 -2.49 1.68 15.19
N TYR A 32 -3.00 1.77 16.43
CA TYR A 32 -2.24 1.58 17.67
C TYR A 32 -2.24 0.15 18.19
N ILE A 33 -2.91 -0.79 17.50
CA ILE A 33 -2.90 -2.22 17.83
C ILE A 33 -2.28 -3.09 16.73
N GLY A 34 -1.51 -2.49 15.81
CA GLY A 34 -0.78 -3.21 14.77
C GLY A 34 -1.65 -3.79 13.64
N LEU A 35 -2.83 -3.19 13.39
CA LEU A 35 -3.67 -3.50 12.24
C LEU A 35 -3.55 -2.46 11.11
N GLY A 36 -2.67 -1.46 11.27
CA GLY A 36 -2.58 -0.33 10.35
C GLY A 36 -2.24 -0.74 8.93
N GLU A 37 -1.28 -1.65 8.75
CA GLU A 37 -0.83 -2.14 7.45
C GLU A 37 -1.93 -2.92 6.71
N ALA A 38 -2.72 -3.72 7.42
CA ALA A 38 -3.85 -4.44 6.86
C ALA A 38 -4.98 -3.47 6.48
N ALA A 39 -5.26 -2.47 7.32
CA ALA A 39 -6.22 -1.43 7.01
C ALA A 39 -5.78 -0.63 5.77
N VAL A 40 -4.52 -0.21 5.68
CA VAL A 40 -3.99 0.50 4.51
C VAL A 40 -4.13 -0.35 3.25
N PHE A 41 -3.75 -1.62 3.31
CA PHE A 41 -3.88 -2.55 2.19
C PHE A 41 -5.34 -2.65 1.70
N VAL A 42 -6.28 -2.81 2.62
CA VAL A 42 -7.71 -2.96 2.29
C VAL A 42 -8.27 -1.65 1.73
N PHE A 43 -8.08 -0.51 2.42
CA PHE A 43 -8.74 0.73 2.05
C PHE A 43 -8.09 1.41 0.83
N PHE A 44 -6.76 1.50 0.80
CA PHE A 44 -6.05 2.14 -0.31
C PHE A 44 -5.80 1.21 -1.50
N GLY A 45 -5.70 -0.11 -1.26
CA GLY A 45 -5.62 -1.11 -2.31
C GLY A 45 -7.01 -1.53 -2.78
N LEU A 46 -7.65 -2.43 -2.04
CA LEU A 46 -8.88 -3.10 -2.47
C LEU A 46 -10.05 -2.12 -2.68
N VAL A 47 -10.38 -1.33 -1.67
CA VAL A 47 -11.59 -0.48 -1.71
C VAL A 47 -11.42 0.67 -2.70
N ALA A 48 -10.32 1.42 -2.61
CA ALA A 48 -10.10 2.56 -3.49
C ALA A 48 -9.98 2.13 -4.97
N VAL A 49 -9.16 1.12 -5.28
CA VAL A 49 -8.92 0.72 -6.67
C VAL A 49 -10.12 -0.02 -7.25
N LEU A 50 -10.66 -1.04 -6.57
CA LEU A 50 -11.80 -1.81 -7.08
C LEU A 50 -13.10 -1.00 -7.07
N GLY A 51 -13.29 -0.16 -6.05
CA GLY A 51 -14.41 0.78 -6.02
C GLY A 51 -14.36 1.77 -7.18
N THR A 52 -13.18 2.28 -7.52
CA THR A 52 -13.00 3.11 -8.71
C THR A 52 -13.30 2.33 -9.97
N GLN A 53 -12.75 1.13 -10.15
CA GLN A 53 -13.03 0.30 -11.33
C GLN A 53 -14.53 0.01 -11.46
N TYR A 54 -15.19 -0.38 -10.38
CA TYR A 54 -16.61 -0.69 -10.40
C TYR A 54 -17.46 0.53 -10.74
N THR A 55 -17.16 1.70 -10.17
CA THR A 55 -17.94 2.92 -10.46
C THR A 55 -17.73 3.44 -11.88
N GLN A 56 -16.55 3.21 -12.48
CA GLN A 56 -16.25 3.64 -13.84
C GLN A 56 -16.67 2.62 -14.92
N ALA A 57 -16.53 1.32 -14.64
CA ALA A 57 -16.70 0.24 -15.63
C ALA A 57 -17.81 -0.77 -15.29
N LEU A 58 -18.48 -0.62 -14.14
CA LEU A 58 -19.54 -1.51 -13.65
C LEU A 58 -19.13 -2.98 -13.53
N ARG A 59 -17.82 -3.23 -13.38
CA ARG A 59 -17.26 -4.56 -13.19
C ARG A 59 -15.99 -4.50 -12.38
N VAL A 60 -15.67 -5.63 -11.76
CA VAL A 60 -14.35 -5.92 -11.21
C VAL A 60 -13.80 -7.11 -11.96
N ASP A 61 -12.61 -6.97 -12.53
CA ASP A 61 -11.92 -8.03 -13.26
C ASP A 61 -10.57 -8.36 -12.63
N ARG A 62 -9.88 -9.34 -13.21
CA ARG A 62 -8.58 -9.82 -12.71
C ARG A 62 -7.49 -8.76 -12.80
N VAL A 63 -7.57 -7.86 -13.77
CA VAL A 63 -6.61 -6.75 -13.93
C VAL A 63 -6.78 -5.76 -12.78
N GLY A 64 -8.02 -5.37 -12.49
CA GLY A 64 -8.33 -4.51 -11.35
C GLY A 64 -7.91 -5.12 -10.02
N LEU A 65 -8.11 -6.43 -9.83
CA LEU A 65 -7.65 -7.12 -8.62
C LEU A 65 -6.13 -7.08 -8.48
N ALA A 66 -5.38 -7.33 -9.56
CA ALA A 66 -3.93 -7.23 -9.56
C ALA A 66 -3.45 -5.81 -9.24
N LEU A 67 -4.09 -4.78 -9.82
CA LEU A 67 -3.79 -3.37 -9.50
C LEU A 67 -4.07 -3.05 -8.04
N ALA A 68 -5.20 -3.52 -7.50
CA ALA A 68 -5.60 -3.27 -6.12
C ALA A 68 -4.64 -3.90 -5.11
N VAL A 69 -4.21 -5.15 -5.35
CA VAL A 69 -3.24 -5.84 -4.48
C VAL A 69 -1.86 -5.16 -4.59
N ALA A 70 -1.42 -4.75 -5.78
CA ALA A 70 -0.14 -4.07 -5.96
C ALA A 70 -0.12 -2.69 -5.27
N MET A 71 -1.17 -1.88 -5.43
CA MET A 71 -1.31 -0.59 -4.74
C MET A 71 -1.44 -0.74 -3.23
N GLY A 72 -2.21 -1.74 -2.77
CA GLY A 72 -2.29 -2.08 -1.35
C GLY A 72 -0.92 -2.45 -0.79
N ALA A 73 -0.15 -3.27 -1.52
CA ALA A 73 1.19 -3.68 -1.09
C ALA A 73 2.16 -2.49 -1.02
N LEU A 74 2.19 -1.61 -2.02
CA LEU A 74 3.06 -0.43 -2.05
C LEU A 74 2.71 0.58 -0.96
N SER A 75 1.41 0.86 -0.76
CA SER A 75 0.95 1.76 0.30
C SER A 75 1.24 1.21 1.70
N SER A 76 1.02 -0.09 1.94
CA SER A 76 1.42 -0.76 3.17
C SER A 76 2.94 -0.74 3.36
N ALA A 77 3.74 -0.86 2.31
CA ALA A 77 5.20 -0.77 2.41
C ALA A 77 5.66 0.61 2.90
N VAL A 78 5.00 1.70 2.47
CA VAL A 78 5.26 3.05 2.99
C VAL A 78 4.98 3.10 4.50
N LEU A 79 3.85 2.54 4.94
CA LEU A 79 3.50 2.51 6.37
C LEU A 79 4.47 1.63 7.18
N VAL A 80 4.86 0.47 6.66
CA VAL A 80 5.85 -0.40 7.30
C VAL A 80 7.18 0.32 7.44
N ALA A 81 7.65 1.04 6.41
CA ALA A 81 8.88 1.84 6.51
C ALA A 81 8.78 2.92 7.58
N ASN A 82 7.62 3.59 7.69
CA ASN A 82 7.35 4.56 8.74
C ASN A 82 7.39 3.91 10.13
N ASN A 83 6.71 2.78 10.32
CA ASN A 83 6.66 2.09 11.62
C ASN A 83 8.03 1.50 12.00
N LEU A 84 8.81 1.02 11.04
CA LEU A 84 10.18 0.56 11.25
C LEU A 84 11.10 1.70 11.72
N ARG A 85 10.96 2.89 11.13
CA ARG A 85 11.67 4.11 11.56
C ARG A 85 11.39 4.46 13.01
N ASP A 86 10.13 4.38 13.39
CA ASP A 86 9.63 4.89 14.68
C ASP A 86 9.62 3.81 15.77
N THR A 87 10.01 2.57 15.47
CA THR A 87 9.96 1.42 16.40
C THR A 87 10.65 1.67 17.76
N PRO A 88 11.85 2.29 17.85
CA PRO A 88 12.47 2.56 19.16
C PRO A 88 11.60 3.46 20.04
N THR A 89 11.11 4.58 19.48
CA THR A 89 10.27 5.55 20.19
C THR A 89 8.88 5.01 20.50
N ASP A 90 8.29 4.24 19.58
CA ASP A 90 6.99 3.59 19.78
C ASP A 90 7.07 2.57 20.93
N ARG A 91 8.19 1.85 21.07
CA ARG A 91 8.41 0.90 22.17
C ARG A 91 8.53 1.61 23.52
N GLU A 92 9.25 2.72 23.59
CA GLU A 92 9.42 3.52 24.81
C GLU A 92 8.11 4.17 25.27
N SER A 93 7.26 4.58 24.32
CA SER A 93 5.95 5.21 24.60
C SER A 93 4.80 4.23 24.84
N GLY A 94 5.06 2.92 24.80
CA GLY A 94 4.04 1.88 25.02
C GLY A 94 3.06 1.69 23.84
N LYS A 95 3.38 2.24 22.66
CA LYS A 95 2.56 2.11 21.46
C LYS A 95 2.81 0.77 20.77
N ILE A 96 1.75 0.00 20.52
CA ILE A 96 1.83 -1.36 19.99
C ILE A 96 1.56 -1.37 18.48
N THR A 97 2.53 -0.92 17.68
CA THR A 97 2.46 -1.05 16.21
C THR A 97 2.75 -2.48 15.74
N LEU A 98 2.45 -2.79 14.47
CA LEU A 98 2.78 -4.09 13.90
C LEU A 98 4.29 -4.33 13.91
N ALA A 99 5.07 -3.28 13.69
CA ALA A 99 6.53 -3.34 13.76
C ALA A 99 7.03 -3.74 15.16
N VAL A 100 6.43 -3.16 16.21
CA VAL A 100 6.71 -3.53 17.61
C VAL A 100 6.29 -4.98 17.90
N ARG A 101 5.14 -5.43 17.38
CA ARG A 101 4.65 -6.82 17.56
C ARG A 101 5.49 -7.86 16.82
N LEU A 102 5.87 -7.58 15.58
CA LEU A 102 6.65 -8.48 14.73
C LEU A 102 8.13 -8.49 15.12
N GLY A 103 8.64 -7.37 15.65
CA GLY A 103 10.06 -7.14 15.85
C GLY A 103 10.76 -6.69 14.56
N ASP A 104 11.96 -6.12 14.72
CA ASP A 104 12.73 -5.48 13.64
C ASP A 104 12.95 -6.41 12.43
N THR A 105 13.46 -7.63 12.66
CA THR A 105 13.77 -8.58 11.57
C THR A 105 12.54 -8.94 10.74
N ARG A 106 11.42 -9.29 11.38
CA ARG A 106 10.19 -9.68 10.67
C ARG A 106 9.54 -8.49 9.97
N THR A 107 9.67 -7.29 10.52
CA THR A 107 9.19 -6.05 9.90
C THR A 107 9.96 -5.74 8.61
N ARG A 108 11.27 -5.93 8.62
CA ARG A 108 12.12 -5.78 7.41
C ARG A 108 11.80 -6.83 6.35
N LEU A 109 11.45 -8.06 6.75
CA LEU A 109 10.99 -9.11 5.83
C LEU A 109 9.63 -8.77 5.23
N LEU A 110 8.68 -8.28 6.05
CA LEU A 110 7.37 -7.83 5.57
C LEU A 110 7.51 -6.71 4.54
N TYR A 111 8.34 -5.70 4.82
CA TYR A 111 8.61 -4.61 3.89
C TYR A 111 9.09 -5.13 2.52
N GLN A 112 10.06 -6.06 2.52
CA GLN A 112 10.58 -6.66 1.30
C GLN A 112 9.51 -7.48 0.57
N ALA A 113 8.72 -8.28 1.30
CA ALA A 113 7.65 -9.09 0.74
C ALA A 113 6.58 -8.23 0.03
N LEU A 114 6.25 -7.06 0.60
CA LEU A 114 5.30 -6.12 -0.01
C LEU A 114 5.83 -5.56 -1.35
N LEU A 115 7.10 -5.15 -1.39
CA LEU A 115 7.72 -4.67 -2.64
C LEU A 115 7.85 -5.78 -3.69
N ILE A 116 8.20 -7.00 -3.28
CA ILE A 116 8.24 -8.17 -4.17
C ILE A 116 6.85 -8.48 -4.71
N THR A 117 5.80 -8.38 -3.89
CA THR A 117 4.42 -8.60 -4.31
C THR A 117 4.03 -7.64 -5.43
N ALA A 118 4.35 -6.35 -5.29
CA ALA A 118 4.09 -5.36 -6.34
C ALA A 118 4.88 -5.65 -7.63
N LEU A 119 6.14 -6.07 -7.51
CA LEU A 119 6.95 -6.48 -8.66
C LEU A 119 6.34 -7.69 -9.37
N MET A 120 5.98 -8.75 -8.64
CA MET A 120 5.38 -9.95 -9.22
C MET A 120 4.05 -9.63 -9.91
N LEU A 121 3.23 -8.75 -9.33
CA LEU A 121 1.99 -8.32 -9.95
C LEU A 121 2.20 -7.46 -11.18
N THR A 122 3.30 -6.72 -11.28
CA THR A 122 3.70 -6.04 -12.52
C THR A 122 3.91 -7.05 -13.64
N LEU A 123 4.57 -8.18 -13.34
CA LEU A 123 4.77 -9.26 -14.32
C LEU A 123 3.45 -9.96 -14.68
N VAL A 124 2.55 -10.15 -13.72
CA VAL A 124 1.20 -10.70 -13.99
C VAL A 124 0.39 -9.76 -14.88
N LEU A 125 0.48 -8.44 -14.67
CA LEU A 125 -0.21 -7.44 -15.49
C LEU A 125 0.28 -7.43 -16.95
N MET A 126 1.51 -7.87 -17.21
CA MET A 126 2.00 -8.03 -18.59
C MET A 126 1.22 -9.08 -19.40
N LEU A 127 0.48 -9.99 -18.74
CA LEU A 127 -0.44 -10.92 -19.41
C LEU A 127 -1.69 -10.23 -19.95
N ALA A 128 -2.07 -9.08 -19.38
CA ALA A 128 -3.16 -8.26 -19.90
C ALA A 128 -2.68 -7.39 -21.07
N THR A 129 -1.51 -6.77 -20.92
CA THR A 129 -0.84 -6.04 -22.00
C THR A 129 0.67 -5.99 -21.74
N PRO A 130 1.54 -6.37 -22.70
CA PRO A 130 3.00 -6.38 -22.49
C PRO A 130 3.56 -4.99 -22.17
N TRP A 131 2.84 -3.92 -22.53
CA TRP A 131 3.19 -2.54 -22.19
C TRP A 131 3.29 -2.29 -20.67
N CYS A 132 2.64 -3.11 -19.83
CA CYS A 132 2.78 -3.03 -18.37
C CYS A 132 4.22 -3.25 -17.88
N ALA A 133 5.13 -3.76 -18.72
CA ALA A 133 6.57 -3.81 -18.44
C ALA A 133 7.16 -2.43 -18.08
N VAL A 134 6.54 -1.33 -18.53
CA VAL A 134 6.95 0.03 -18.14
C VAL A 134 6.87 0.28 -16.63
N GLY A 135 6.03 -0.47 -15.90
CA GLY A 135 5.98 -0.42 -14.43
C GLY A 135 7.33 -0.77 -13.77
N LEU A 136 8.20 -1.51 -14.46
CA LEU A 136 9.56 -1.84 -14.01
C LEU A 136 10.48 -0.62 -13.94
N VAL A 137 10.10 0.54 -14.51
CA VAL A 137 10.81 1.82 -14.32
C VAL A 137 10.83 2.25 -12.85
N ALA A 138 9.90 1.77 -12.03
CA ALA A 138 9.93 2.00 -10.58
C ALA A 138 10.97 1.14 -9.84
N LEU A 139 11.54 0.09 -10.46
CA LEU A 139 12.44 -0.87 -9.83
C LEU A 139 13.72 -0.23 -9.24
N PRO A 140 14.40 0.72 -9.90
CA PRO A 140 15.57 1.38 -9.31
C PRO A 140 15.24 2.12 -8.00
N LEU A 141 14.05 2.72 -7.90
CA LEU A 141 13.58 3.38 -6.68
C LEU A 141 13.28 2.35 -5.58
N ALA A 142 12.63 1.24 -5.94
CA ALA A 142 12.37 0.14 -5.01
C ALA A 142 13.68 -0.44 -4.45
N VAL A 143 14.67 -0.67 -5.31
CA VAL A 143 15.99 -1.17 -4.91
C VAL A 143 16.71 -0.19 -3.99
N ARG A 144 16.65 1.12 -4.28
CA ARG A 144 17.20 2.15 -3.40
C ARG A 144 16.53 2.15 -2.03
N ALA A 145 15.21 1.98 -1.98
CA ALA A 145 14.46 1.93 -0.73
C ALA A 145 14.78 0.67 0.10
N VAL A 146 14.98 -0.49 -0.55
CA VAL A 146 15.31 -1.76 0.12
C VAL A 146 16.71 -1.77 0.74
N ARG A 147 17.68 -1.08 0.13
CA ARG A 147 19.10 -1.13 0.56
C ARG A 147 19.29 -0.76 2.05
N PRO A 148 18.81 0.40 2.55
CA PRO A 148 18.87 0.74 3.97
C PRO A 148 18.17 -0.27 4.89
N VAL A 149 17.02 -0.79 4.43
CA VAL A 149 16.22 -1.74 5.20
C VAL A 149 16.96 -3.06 5.37
N ARG A 150 17.60 -3.58 4.32
CA ARG A 150 18.43 -4.79 4.40
C ARG A 150 19.75 -4.59 5.14
N GLY A 151 20.30 -3.38 5.06
CA GLY A 151 21.52 -3.00 5.77
C GLY A 151 21.36 -2.81 7.28
N GLY A 152 20.15 -2.98 7.83
CA GLY A 152 19.89 -2.85 9.26
C GLY A 152 19.83 -1.40 9.76
N LEU A 153 19.76 -0.41 8.85
CA LEU A 153 19.65 1.00 9.24
C LEU A 153 18.34 1.25 9.99
N GLY A 154 18.34 2.25 10.88
CA GLY A 154 17.22 2.54 11.79
C GLY A 154 17.07 4.04 12.04
N GLY A 155 15.96 4.45 12.66
CA GLY A 155 15.71 5.85 12.99
C GLY A 155 15.80 6.77 11.76
N LYS A 156 16.44 7.92 11.89
CA LYS A 156 16.49 8.97 10.83
C LYS A 156 17.05 8.46 9.49
N ASP A 157 17.88 7.42 9.49
CA ASP A 157 18.46 6.83 8.28
C ASP A 157 17.40 6.11 7.41
N LEU A 158 16.21 5.87 7.95
CA LEU A 158 15.07 5.34 7.20
C LEU A 158 14.18 6.43 6.59
N ILE A 159 14.43 7.72 6.83
CA ILE A 159 13.67 8.82 6.19
C ILE A 159 13.74 8.74 4.65
N PRO A 160 14.92 8.51 4.03
CA PRO A 160 15.00 8.30 2.58
C PRO A 160 14.19 7.09 2.10
N VAL A 161 14.03 6.05 2.92
CA VAL A 161 13.24 4.84 2.56
C VAL A 161 11.77 5.21 2.38
N LEU A 162 11.20 6.03 3.25
CA LEU A 162 9.80 6.47 3.09
C LEU A 162 9.62 7.25 1.78
N ARG A 163 10.54 8.18 1.49
CA ARG A 163 10.53 8.94 0.24
C ARG A 163 10.64 8.02 -0.97
N ASP A 164 11.64 7.15 -1.01
CA ASP A 164 11.91 6.29 -2.17
C ASP A 164 10.80 5.24 -2.36
N THR A 165 10.19 4.74 -1.28
CA THR A 165 9.01 3.87 -1.35
C THR A 165 7.78 4.61 -1.88
N GLY A 166 7.53 5.84 -1.41
CA GLY A 166 6.45 6.68 -1.92
C GLY A 166 6.63 7.05 -3.40
N LEU A 167 7.86 7.36 -3.82
CA LEU A 167 8.19 7.59 -5.23
C LEU A 167 8.04 6.32 -6.07
N THR A 168 8.43 5.15 -5.54
CA THR A 168 8.18 3.85 -6.18
C THR A 168 6.70 3.67 -6.45
N MET A 169 5.85 3.91 -5.44
CA MET A 169 4.40 3.81 -5.55
C MET A 169 3.84 4.76 -6.62
N LEU A 170 4.26 6.03 -6.61
CA LEU A 170 3.80 7.04 -7.56
C LEU A 170 4.20 6.70 -8.99
N VAL A 171 5.50 6.43 -9.22
CA VAL A 171 6.04 6.12 -10.55
C VAL A 171 5.39 4.85 -11.10
N TRP A 172 5.27 3.82 -10.28
CA TRP A 172 4.62 2.57 -10.67
C TRP A 172 3.15 2.80 -11.08
N ALA A 173 2.38 3.51 -10.25
CA ALA A 173 0.97 3.75 -10.50
C ALA A 173 0.73 4.53 -11.80
N VAL A 174 1.51 5.60 -12.03
CA VAL A 174 1.41 6.41 -13.26
C VAL A 174 1.81 5.58 -14.48
N ALA A 175 2.94 4.86 -14.41
CA ALA A 175 3.45 4.08 -15.53
C ALA A 175 2.49 2.96 -15.95
N VAL A 176 1.98 2.18 -14.98
CA VAL A 176 1.03 1.10 -15.24
C VAL A 176 -0.33 1.62 -15.71
N ALA A 177 -0.82 2.72 -15.14
CA ALA A 177 -2.06 3.33 -15.60
C ALA A 177 -1.96 3.80 -17.06
N LEU A 178 -0.85 4.45 -17.44
CA LEU A 178 -0.60 4.86 -18.83
C LEU A 178 -0.49 3.65 -19.76
N ALA A 179 0.20 2.58 -19.35
CA ALA A 179 0.30 1.36 -20.14
C ALA A 179 -1.05 0.72 -20.42
N LEU A 180 -1.92 0.62 -19.41
CA LEU A 180 -3.27 0.05 -19.56
C LEU A 180 -4.23 0.96 -20.31
N ALA A 181 -4.01 2.28 -20.29
CA ALA A 181 -4.86 3.24 -21.01
C ALA A 181 -4.51 3.37 -22.50
N LEU A 182 -3.22 3.20 -22.85
CA LEU A 182 -2.71 3.46 -24.20
C LEU A 182 -2.34 2.20 -24.99
N GLY A 183 -2.24 1.04 -24.33
CA GLY A 183 -1.73 -0.21 -24.90
C GLY A 183 -2.74 -1.33 -24.90
#